data_AF-A0A060CCW8-F1
#
_entry.id   AF-A0A060CCW8-F1
#
_cell.length_a   1.000
_cell.length_b   1.000
_cell.length_c   1.000
_cell.angle_alpha   90.00
_cell.angle_beta   90.00
_cell.angle_gamma   90.00
#
_symmetry.space_group_name_H-M   'P 1'
#
loop_
_entity.id
_entity.type
_entity.pdbx_description
1 polymer ?
#
loop_
_entity_poly.entity_id
_entity_poly.type
_entity_poly.pdbx_seq_one_letter_code
_entity_poly.pdbx_strand_id
1 'polypeptide(L)' 'MVFVNGFALGRYAAIGPQQTLYLPAPFLETGDNTIVVFEHFYTPATGKIVFSAEQIFDYVH' A
#
# COMPACT_ATOMS: atom_id res chain seq x y z
N MET A 1 -5.61 -5.38 2.87
CA MET A 1 -4.48 -6.06 2.23
C MET A 1 -4.18 -5.37 0.90
N VAL A 2 -2.92 -5.33 0.49
CA VAL A 2 -2.52 -4.74 -0.80
C VAL A 2 -1.81 -5.80 -1.64
N PHE A 3 -2.15 -5.83 -2.93
CA PHE A 3 -1.52 -6.67 -3.94
C PHE A 3 -1.01 -5.81 -5.09
N VAL A 4 0.13 -6.19 -5.66
CA VAL A 4 0.68 -5.62 -6.90
C VAL A 4 0.96 -6.76 -7.87
N ASN A 5 0.35 -6.70 -9.06
CA ASN A 5 0.45 -7.74 -10.10
C ASN A 5 0.15 -9.16 -9.56
N GLY A 6 -0.82 -9.28 -8.66
CA GLY A 6 -1.21 -10.55 -8.04
C GLY A 6 -0.35 -10.97 -6.83
N PHE A 7 0.79 -10.34 -6.58
CA PHE A 7 1.62 -10.61 -5.40
C PHE A 7 1.14 -9.82 -4.18
N ALA A 8 1.03 -10.49 -3.03
CA ALA A 8 0.64 -9.82 -1.78
C ALA A 8 1.81 -8.99 -1.22
N LEU A 9 1.62 -7.68 -1.06
CA LEU A 9 2.57 -6.81 -0.36
C LEU A 9 2.41 -6.92 1.16
N GLY A 10 1.18 -7.10 1.63
CA GLY A 10 0.90 -7.27 3.04
C GLY A 10 -0.39 -6.61 3.52
N ARG A 11 -0.47 -6.45 4.84
CA ARG A 11 -1.58 -5.79 5.54
C ARG A 11 -1.17 -4.36 5.86
N TYR A 12 -2.11 -3.43 5.71
CA TYR A 12 -1.98 -2.08 6.22
C TYR A 12 -3.12 -1.85 7.23
N ALA A 13 -2.93 -0.90 8.13
CA ALA A 13 -3.94 -0.45 9.06
C ALA A 13 -3.75 1.04 9.30
N ALA A 14 -4.85 1.81 9.27
CA ALA A 14 -4.79 3.26 9.46
C ALA A 14 -4.24 3.67 10.84
N ILE A 15 -4.39 2.79 11.86
CA ILE A 15 -3.89 3.02 13.21
C ILE A 15 -2.35 3.08 13.31
N GLY A 16 -1.61 2.58 12.31
CA GLY A 16 -0.15 2.58 12.35
C GLY A 16 0.46 1.51 13.30
N PRO A 17 1.78 1.60 13.60
CA PRO A 17 2.65 2.69 13.22
C PRO A 17 3.06 2.66 11.74
N GLN A 18 3.08 1.50 11.09
CA GLN A 18 3.47 1.40 9.69
C GLN A 18 2.40 2.00 8.75
N GLN A 19 2.76 3.01 7.96
CA GLN A 19 1.85 3.67 7.01
C GLN A 19 2.21 3.43 5.53
N THR A 20 3.34 2.78 5.26
CA THR A 20 3.76 2.37 3.92
C THR A 20 4.07 0.87 3.86
N LEU A 21 3.82 0.26 2.70
CA LEU A 21 4.27 -1.10 2.39
C LEU A 21 5.43 -1.02 1.42
N TYR A 22 6.51 -1.74 1.72
CA TYR A 22 7.61 -1.88 0.78
C TYR A 22 7.11 -2.58 -0.49
N LEU A 23 7.37 -1.98 -1.65
CA LEU A 23 7.11 -2.56 -2.96
C LEU A 23 8.44 -3.04 -3.57
N PRO A 24 8.72 -4.35 -3.59
CA PRO A 24 9.92 -4.88 -4.22
C PRO A 24 9.92 -4.60 -5.72
N ALA A 25 11.06 -4.14 -6.25
CA ALA A 25 11.22 -3.94 -7.70
C ALA A 25 10.84 -5.19 -8.55
N PRO A 26 11.12 -6.44 -8.11
CA PRO A 26 10.71 -7.62 -8.87
C PRO A 26 9.19 -7.84 -9.02
N PHE A 27 8.34 -7.12 -8.26
CA PHE A 27 6.88 -7.23 -8.41
C PHE A 27 6.35 -6.30 -9.50
N LEU A 28 7.18 -5.41 -10.03
CA LEU A 28 6.82 -4.46 -11.07
C LEU A 28 7.16 -5.00 -12.46
N GLU A 29 6.35 -4.60 -13.43
CA GLU A 29 6.59 -4.80 -14.85
C GLU A 29 6.87 -3.45 -15.53
N THR A 30 7.62 -3.46 -16.63
CA THR A 30 7.78 -2.29 -17.47
C THR A 30 6.45 -1.96 -18.14
N GLY A 31 5.90 -0.78 -17.88
CA GLY A 31 4.60 -0.36 -18.39
C GLY A 31 3.52 -0.40 -17.31
N ASP A 32 2.36 -0.95 -17.65
CA ASP A 32 1.20 -0.94 -16.78
C ASP A 32 1.35 -1.95 -15.63
N ASN A 33 0.96 -1.53 -14.44
CA ASN A 33 0.96 -2.35 -13.24
C ASN A 33 -0.41 -2.26 -12.57
N THR A 34 -0.89 -3.38 -12.03
CA THR A 34 -2.19 -3.45 -11.36
C THR A 34 -2.00 -3.47 -9.85
N ILE A 35 -2.67 -2.55 -9.15
CA ILE A 35 -2.72 -2.52 -7.69
C ILE A 35 -4.15 -2.86 -7.26
N VAL A 36 -4.28 -3.85 -6.38
CA VAL A 36 -5.56 -4.22 -5.77
C VAL A 36 -5.47 -4.00 -4.27
N VAL A 37 -6.37 -3.18 -3.74
CA VAL A 37 -6.49 -2.88 -2.31
C VAL A 37 -7.78 -3.46 -1.79
N PHE A 38 -7.66 -4.38 -0.84
CA PHE A 38 -8.78 -4.85 -0.03
C PHE A 38 -8.82 -4.07 1.28
N GLU A 39 -9.79 -3.16 1.39
CA GLU A 39 -10.05 -2.30 2.55
C GLU A 39 -11.23 -2.89 3.35
N HIS A 40 -11.16 -2.85 4.69
CA HIS A 40 -12.17 -3.46 5.56
C HIS A 40 -12.99 -2.44 6.39
N PHE A 41 -12.42 -1.30 6.74
CA PHE A 41 -13.02 -0.33 7.66
C PHE A 41 -13.48 0.96 6.98
N TYR A 42 -12.56 1.65 6.31
CA TYR A 42 -12.83 2.91 5.62
C TYR A 42 -12.05 3.05 4.32
N THR A 43 -12.78 3.20 3.22
CA THR A 43 -12.22 3.59 1.92
C THR A 43 -12.41 5.10 1.73
N PRO A 44 -11.33 5.90 1.60
CA PRO A 44 -11.45 7.30 1.26
C PRO A 44 -12.19 7.46 -0.08
N ALA A 45 -13.10 8.43 -0.18
CA ALA A 45 -13.85 8.69 -1.41
C ALA A 45 -12.94 8.99 -2.63
N THR A 46 -11.71 9.43 -2.39
CA THR A 46 -10.72 9.71 -3.44
C THR A 46 -10.04 8.47 -3.98
N GLY A 47 -10.00 7.36 -3.22
CA GLY A 47 -9.28 6.13 -3.60
C GLY A 47 -7.80 6.36 -3.93
N LYS A 48 -7.20 7.46 -3.46
CA LYS A 48 -5.86 7.88 -3.90
C LYS A 48 -4.77 7.06 -3.23
N ILE A 49 -3.83 6.57 -4.04
CA ILE A 49 -2.59 5.92 -3.60
C ILE A 49 -1.42 6.86 -3.92
N VAL A 50 -0.42 6.92 -3.04
CA VAL A 50 0.78 7.73 -3.20
C VAL A 50 2.01 6.85 -2.93
N PHE A 51 3.07 7.05 -3.71
CA PHE A 51 4.35 6.37 -3.54
C PHE A 51 5.34 7.26 -2.79
N SER A 52 6.17 6.65 -1.96
CA SER A 52 7.23 7.31 -1.21
C SER A 52 8.54 6.54 -1.43
N ALA A 53 9.66 7.28 -1.52
CA ALA A 53 10.99 6.68 -1.50
C ALA A 53 11.38 6.18 -0.10
N GLU A 54 10.79 6.77 0.94
CA GLU A 54 11.08 6.47 2.34
C GLU A 54 9.95 5.69 3.00
N GLN A 55 10.29 4.90 4.03
CA GLN A 55 9.30 4.28 4.90
C GLN A 55 8.68 5.31 5.84
N ILE A 56 7.34 5.32 5.91
CA ILE A 56 6.60 6.23 6.78
C ILE A 56 6.04 5.43 7.96
N PHE A 57 6.38 5.91 9.16
CA PHE A 57 5.82 5.43 10.41
C PHE A 57 5.13 6.58 11.13
N ASP A 58 3.90 6.36 11.60
CA ASP A 58 3.09 7.33 12.33
C ASP A 58 2.72 6.77 13.70
N TYR A 59 3.21 7.38 14.78
CA TYR A 59 2.97 6.89 16.12
C TYR A 59 1.65 7.47 16.64
N VAL A 60 0.78 6.59 17.12
CA VAL A 60 -0.43 7.00 17.84
C VAL A 60 0.00 7.74 19.11
N HIS A 61 -0.32 9.03 19.19
CA HIS A 61 -0.20 9.83 20.42
C HIS A 61 -1.33 9.52 21.40
#